data_AF-A0A8B9ZXE7-F1
#
_entry.id   AF-A0A8B9ZXE7-F1
#
_cell.length_a   1.000
_cell.length_b   1.000
_cell.length_c   1.000
_cell.angle_alpha   90.00
_cell.angle_beta   90.00
_cell.angle_gamma   90.00
#
_symmetry.space_group_name_H-M   'P 1'
#
loop_
_entity.id
_entity.type
_entity.pdbx_description
1 polymer ?
#
loop_
_entity_poly.entity_id
_entity_poly.type
_entity_poly.pdbx_seq_one_letter_code
_entity_poly.pdbx_strand_id
1 'polypeptide(L)'
;TWDLSAACRLADLGHSIVGVDISEQALKEFFADQGLSYCEEPVPGIAGAKKLQSTSGNICLYCCSIYDLSSEIVGKFDGVWDRGALVAVNPCDRPRYASLMISLMEKNSSYLLVTVLYDPNKHKGPPFYVPESEVKSLFGKSCFSSPPGCFPKHKNRFVCFCLCSE
;
A
#
# COMPACT_ATOMS: atom_id res chain seq x y z
N THR A 1 3.67 10.00 -8.67
CA THR A 1 5.02 9.80 -8.10
C THR A 1 4.85 9.23 -6.72
N TRP A 2 5.53 8.12 -6.44
CA TRP A 2 5.59 7.51 -5.11
C TRP A 2 5.74 8.59 -4.04
N ASP A 3 5.03 8.45 -2.92
CA ASP A 3 5.39 9.21 -1.73
C ASP A 3 6.67 8.60 -1.13
N LEU A 4 7.77 8.74 -1.87
CA LEU A 4 9.11 8.20 -1.56
C LEU A 4 9.48 8.50 -0.11
N SER A 5 9.04 9.65 0.38
CA SER A 5 9.33 10.15 1.71
C SER A 5 8.58 9.43 2.84
N ALA A 6 7.39 8.87 2.60
CA ALA A 6 6.62 8.23 3.66
C ALA A 6 7.20 6.87 4.04
N ALA A 7 7.55 6.05 3.04
CA ALA A 7 8.17 4.73 3.26
C ALA A 7 9.50 4.86 4.01
N CYS A 8 10.40 5.74 3.55
CA CYS A 8 11.68 5.96 4.19
C CYS A 8 11.53 6.55 5.61
N ARG A 9 10.66 7.54 5.83
CA ARG A 9 10.41 8.06 7.19
C ARG A 9 9.93 6.99 8.15
N LEU A 10 9.02 6.10 7.73
CA LEU A 10 8.57 5.01 8.57
C LEU A 10 9.70 3.99 8.82
N ALA A 11 10.53 3.73 7.80
CA ALA A 11 11.69 2.86 7.93
C ALA A 11 12.74 3.43 8.90
N ASP A 12 12.97 4.75 8.88
CA ASP A 12 13.87 5.47 9.80
C ASP A 12 13.37 5.47 11.25
N LEU A 13 12.05 5.39 11.45
CA LEU A 13 11.43 5.19 12.76
C LEU A 13 11.55 3.74 13.27
N GLY A 14 12.23 2.86 12.53
CA GLY A 14 12.49 1.47 12.90
C GLY A 14 11.42 0.50 12.44
N HIS A 15 10.50 0.91 11.57
CA HIS A 15 9.47 0.03 11.06
C HIS A 15 9.94 -0.78 9.86
N SER A 16 9.43 -2.00 9.72
CA SER A 16 9.58 -2.78 8.49
C SER A 16 8.51 -2.39 7.48
N ILE A 17 8.92 -2.02 6.27
CA ILE A 17 8.06 -1.55 5.19
C ILE A 17 7.96 -2.61 4.11
N VAL A 18 6.73 -2.96 3.76
CA VAL A 18 6.42 -3.70 2.53
C VAL A 18 5.72 -2.76 1.55
N GLY A 19 6.04 -2.88 0.27
CA GLY A 19 5.33 -2.17 -0.79
C GLY A 19 5.15 -3.05 -2.02
N VAL A 20 4.25 -2.66 -2.91
CA VAL A 20 3.98 -3.36 -4.17
C VAL A 20 3.64 -2.37 -5.26
N ASP A 21 4.15 -2.63 -6.45
CA ASP A 21 3.83 -1.91 -7.68
C ASP A 21 4.08 -2.86 -8.86
N ILE A 22 3.36 -2.67 -9.96
CA ILE A 22 3.53 -3.48 -11.17
C ILE A 22 4.74 -2.99 -12.01
N SER A 23 5.13 -1.73 -11.85
CA SER A 23 6.22 -1.09 -12.58
C SER A 23 7.56 -1.35 -11.91
N GLU A 24 8.32 -2.30 -12.46
CA GLU A 24 9.71 -2.55 -12.05
C GLU A 24 10.56 -1.27 -12.11
N GLN A 25 10.33 -0.43 -13.13
CA GLN A 25 11.03 0.83 -13.31
C GLN A 25 10.80 1.76 -12.12
N ALA A 26 9.54 1.91 -11.68
CA ALA A 26 9.21 2.80 -10.57
C ALA A 26 9.80 2.31 -9.23
N LEU A 27 9.89 0.98 -9.04
CA LEU A 27 10.57 0.39 -7.89
C LEU A 27 12.08 0.64 -7.90
N LYS A 28 12.72 0.54 -9.07
CA LYS A 28 14.15 0.83 -9.23
C LYS A 28 14.46 2.31 -9.02
N GLU A 29 13.62 3.18 -9.56
CA GLU A 29 13.69 4.64 -9.33
C GLU A 29 13.53 4.96 -7.84
N PHE A 30 12.64 4.30 -7.11
CA PHE A 30 12.54 4.46 -5.66
C PHE A 30 13.88 4.24 -4.96
N PHE A 31 14.56 3.11 -5.23
CA PHE A 31 15.84 2.83 -4.57
C PHE A 31 16.94 3.80 -5.00
N ALA A 32 16.97 4.19 -6.29
CA ALA A 32 17.94 5.15 -6.81
C ALA A 32 17.75 6.54 -6.18
N ASP A 33 16.52 7.05 -6.15
CA ASP A 33 16.18 8.37 -5.61
C ASP A 33 16.44 8.48 -4.11
N GLN A 34 16.29 7.37 -3.38
CA GLN A 34 16.58 7.31 -1.94
C GLN A 34 18.04 6.96 -1.64
N GLY A 35 18.88 6.71 -2.66
CA GLY A 35 20.28 6.31 -2.49
C GLY A 35 20.45 4.98 -1.75
N LEU A 36 19.48 4.07 -1.87
CA LEU A 36 19.45 2.79 -1.16
C LEU A 36 19.95 1.65 -2.05
N SER A 37 20.92 0.88 -1.57
CA SER A 37 21.30 -0.38 -2.20
C SER A 37 20.30 -1.48 -1.87
N TYR A 38 20.01 -2.35 -2.84
CA TYR A 38 19.05 -3.44 -2.73
C TYR A 38 19.49 -4.70 -3.47
N CYS A 39 18.87 -5.83 -3.13
CA CYS A 39 19.01 -7.11 -3.83
C CYS A 39 17.68 -7.49 -4.49
N GLU A 40 17.74 -8.19 -5.63
CA GLU A 40 16.57 -8.70 -6.34
C GLU A 40 16.47 -10.22 -6.19
N GLU A 41 15.28 -10.72 -5.88
CA GLU A 41 15.00 -12.16 -5.75
C GLU A 41 13.64 -12.50 -6.40
N PRO A 42 13.46 -13.71 -6.95
CA PRO A 42 12.15 -14.17 -7.38
C PRO A 42 11.20 -14.35 -6.17
N VAL A 43 9.89 -14.22 -6.39
CA VAL A 43 8.87 -14.45 -5.35
C VAL A 43 8.31 -15.88 -5.48
N PRO A 44 8.55 -16.78 -4.52
CA PRO A 44 7.93 -18.09 -4.53
C PRO A 44 6.40 -17.98 -4.53
N GLY A 45 5.73 -18.68 -5.44
CA GLY A 45 4.26 -18.69 -5.55
C GLY A 45 3.66 -17.64 -6.49
N ILE A 46 4.44 -16.68 -7.00
CA ILE A 46 3.98 -15.72 -8.01
C ILE A 46 4.91 -15.75 -9.22
N ALA A 47 4.42 -16.30 -10.34
CA ALA A 47 5.22 -16.43 -11.55
C ALA A 47 5.58 -15.06 -12.13
N GLY A 48 6.88 -14.84 -12.40
CA GLY A 48 7.39 -13.60 -12.99
C GLY A 48 7.52 -12.42 -12.01
N ALA A 49 7.07 -12.56 -10.76
CA ALA A 49 7.21 -11.51 -9.76
C ALA A 49 8.64 -11.43 -9.21
N LYS A 50 9.05 -10.20 -8.88
CA LYS A 50 10.34 -9.90 -8.26
C LYS A 50 10.15 -9.25 -6.91
N LYS A 51 11.06 -9.53 -5.99
CA LYS A 51 11.17 -8.90 -4.68
C LYS A 51 12.47 -8.10 -4.64
N LEU A 52 12.37 -6.80 -4.40
CA LEU A 52 13.49 -5.89 -4.24
C LEU A 52 13.63 -5.57 -2.75
N GLN A 53 14.71 -6.04 -2.13
CA GLN A 53 14.94 -5.90 -0.69
C GLN A 53 16.12 -4.97 -0.45
N SER A 54 15.90 -3.88 0.29
CA SER A 54 16.97 -3.02 0.78
C SER A 54 18.01 -3.82 1.56
N THR A 55 19.28 -3.47 1.40
CA THR A 55 20.42 -4.10 2.11
C THR A 55 20.33 -3.96 3.63
N SER A 56 19.68 -2.91 4.13
CA SER A 56 19.36 -2.72 5.55
C SER A 56 18.22 -3.62 6.06
N GLY A 57 17.49 -4.29 5.18
CA GLY A 57 16.44 -5.25 5.53
C GLY A 57 15.07 -4.63 5.89
N ASN A 58 14.99 -3.32 6.08
CA ASN A 58 13.79 -2.63 6.56
C ASN A 58 12.78 -2.24 5.46
N ILE A 59 13.16 -2.25 4.18
CA ILE A 59 12.27 -1.96 3.05
C ILE A 59 12.29 -3.11 2.04
N CYS A 60 11.12 -3.68 1.76
CA CYS A 60 10.90 -4.76 0.81
C CYS A 60 9.79 -4.40 -0.17
N LEU A 61 10.09 -4.37 -1.48
CA LEU A 61 9.12 -4.01 -2.52
C LEU A 61 8.88 -5.18 -3.47
N TYR A 62 7.62 -5.44 -3.78
CA TYR A 62 7.19 -6.51 -4.68
C TYR A 62 6.81 -5.92 -6.05
N CYS A 63 7.43 -6.45 -7.11
CA CYS A 63 7.08 -6.16 -8.49
C CYS A 63 6.04 -7.18 -8.97
N CYS A 64 4.76 -6.91 -8.73
CA CYS A 64 3.64 -7.75 -9.15
C CYS A 64 2.30 -6.99 -9.04
N SER A 65 1.21 -7.64 -9.45
CA SER A 65 -0.12 -7.13 -9.13
C SER A 65 -0.36 -7.26 -7.62
N ILE A 66 -0.98 -6.24 -7.02
CA ILE A 66 -1.42 -6.34 -5.62
C ILE A 66 -2.31 -7.56 -5.40
N TYR A 67 -3.10 -7.94 -6.39
CA TYR A 67 -4.03 -9.06 -6.31
C TYR A 67 -3.35 -10.44 -6.28
N ASP A 68 -2.06 -10.51 -6.58
CA ASP A 68 -1.25 -11.73 -6.44
C ASP A 68 -0.67 -11.88 -5.04
N LEU A 69 -0.74 -10.83 -4.20
CA LEU A 69 -0.28 -10.90 -2.82
C LEU A 69 -1.26 -11.66 -1.93
N SER A 70 -0.71 -12.31 -0.92
CA SER A 70 -1.47 -12.99 0.13
C SER A 70 -0.70 -12.98 1.45
N SER A 71 -1.37 -13.29 2.56
CA SER A 71 -0.74 -13.34 3.87
C SER A 71 0.35 -14.41 3.97
N GLU A 72 0.31 -15.44 3.14
CA GLU A 72 1.33 -16.49 3.06
C GLU A 72 2.64 -15.98 2.43
N ILE A 73 2.54 -14.98 1.56
CA ILE A 73 3.66 -14.43 0.79
C ILE A 73 4.31 -13.26 1.53
N VAL A 74 3.49 -12.33 2.02
CA VAL A 74 3.98 -11.07 2.61
C VAL A 74 3.77 -10.98 4.13
N GLY A 75 3.05 -11.95 4.70
CA GLY A 75 2.62 -11.91 6.10
C GLY A 75 1.42 -10.99 6.30
N LYS A 76 1.20 -10.63 7.57
CA LYS A 76 0.19 -9.64 7.96
C LYS A 76 0.84 -8.38 8.53
N PHE A 77 0.04 -7.32 8.59
CA PHE A 77 0.55 -5.97 8.86
C PHE A 77 -0.18 -5.28 9.99
N ASP A 78 0.60 -4.56 10.81
CA ASP A 78 0.10 -3.76 11.92
C ASP A 78 -0.48 -2.43 11.43
N GLY A 79 -0.03 -1.95 10.28
CA GLY A 79 -0.65 -0.79 9.66
C GLY A 79 -0.48 -0.70 8.16
N VAL A 80 -1.39 0.07 7.58
CA VAL A 80 -1.48 0.32 6.14
C VAL A 80 -1.48 1.82 5.91
N TRP A 81 -0.65 2.27 4.99
CA TRP A 81 -0.69 3.60 4.39
C TRP A 81 -1.17 3.45 2.95
N ASP A 82 -2.41 3.88 2.71
CA ASP A 82 -3.08 3.84 1.41
C ASP A 82 -3.30 5.27 0.95
N ARG A 83 -2.32 5.77 0.20
CA ARG A 83 -2.37 7.06 -0.46
C ARG A 83 -2.16 6.83 -1.94
N GLY A 84 -3.17 7.16 -2.74
CA GLY A 84 -3.08 6.98 -4.18
C GLY A 84 -3.28 5.53 -4.63
N ALA A 85 -3.59 4.58 -3.74
CA ALA A 85 -3.88 3.20 -4.13
C ALA A 85 -5.38 2.95 -4.29
N LEU A 86 -6.23 3.07 -3.26
CA LEU A 86 -7.68 2.86 -3.41
C LEU A 86 -8.29 3.78 -4.48
N VAL A 87 -7.86 5.04 -4.52
CA VAL A 87 -8.33 6.03 -5.51
C VAL A 87 -7.83 5.74 -6.93
N ALA A 88 -6.84 4.87 -7.12
CA ALA A 88 -6.36 4.38 -8.41
C ALA A 88 -7.11 3.12 -8.88
N VAL A 89 -7.83 2.43 -7.99
CA VAL A 89 -8.59 1.22 -8.30
C VAL A 89 -9.91 1.57 -9.00
N ASN A 90 -10.18 0.87 -10.11
CA ASN A 90 -11.44 0.96 -10.83
C ASN A 90 -12.64 0.73 -9.88
N PRO A 91 -13.74 1.50 -9.98
CA PRO A 91 -14.87 1.39 -9.06
C PRO A 91 -15.42 -0.03 -8.86
N CYS A 92 -15.45 -0.85 -9.92
CA CYS A 92 -15.93 -2.24 -9.85
C CYS A 92 -15.02 -3.17 -9.04
N ASP A 93 -13.73 -2.87 -8.95
CA ASP A 93 -12.73 -3.74 -8.31
C ASP A 93 -12.49 -3.37 -6.84
N ARG A 94 -13.03 -2.25 -6.37
CA ARG A 94 -12.86 -1.76 -4.99
C ARG A 94 -13.32 -2.75 -3.91
N PRO A 95 -14.42 -3.50 -4.07
CA PRO A 95 -14.78 -4.54 -3.10
C PRO A 95 -13.72 -5.65 -2.99
N ARG A 96 -13.14 -6.06 -4.14
CA ARG A 96 -12.05 -7.05 -4.17
C ARG A 96 -10.79 -6.49 -3.51
N TYR A 97 -10.42 -5.25 -3.83
CA TYR A 97 -9.31 -4.54 -3.20
C TYR A 97 -9.48 -4.45 -1.67
N ALA A 98 -10.62 -3.96 -1.19
CA ALA A 98 -10.88 -3.83 0.25
C ALA A 98 -10.81 -5.19 0.97
N SER A 99 -11.38 -6.24 0.38
CA SER A 99 -11.31 -7.61 0.94
C SER A 99 -9.87 -8.11 1.08
N LEU A 100 -9.06 -7.93 0.04
CA LEU A 100 -7.63 -8.26 0.08
C LEU A 100 -6.89 -7.45 1.14
N MET A 101 -7.12 -6.14 1.16
CA MET A 101 -6.49 -5.25 2.13
C MET A 101 -6.79 -5.65 3.58
N ILE A 102 -8.05 -6.00 3.87
CA ILE A 102 -8.48 -6.48 5.19
C ILE A 102 -7.85 -7.84 5.52
N SER A 103 -7.67 -8.74 4.53
CA SER A 103 -7.08 -10.07 4.79
C SER A 103 -5.59 -9.99 5.17
N LEU A 104 -4.88 -8.98 4.66
CA LEU A 104 -3.48 -8.69 4.97
C LEU A 104 -3.28 -7.98 6.31
N MET A 105 -4.35 -7.57 6.99
CA MET A 105 -4.27 -6.85 8.26
C MET A 105 -4.21 -7.78 9.48
N GLU A 106 -3.42 -7.39 10.48
CA GLU A 106 -3.44 -8.02 11.81
C GLU A 106 -4.65 -7.59 12.65
N LYS A 107 -4.97 -8.40 13.67
CA LYS A 107 -5.95 -8.00 14.71
C LYS A 107 -5.41 -6.80 15.47
N ASN A 108 -6.14 -5.68 15.50
CA ASN A 108 -5.73 -4.37 16.07
C ASN A 108 -4.74 -3.56 15.21
N SER A 109 -4.76 -3.78 13.90
CA SER A 109 -4.02 -2.96 12.94
C SER A 109 -4.68 -1.60 12.68
N SER A 110 -3.99 -0.70 11.97
CA SER A 110 -4.44 0.67 11.67
C SER A 110 -4.36 0.93 10.19
N TYR A 111 -5.45 1.41 9.60
CA TYR A 111 -5.50 1.75 8.19
C TYR A 111 -5.59 3.26 8.04
N LEU A 112 -4.58 3.87 7.43
CA LEU A 112 -4.59 5.28 7.10
C LEU A 112 -4.84 5.44 5.60
N LEU A 113 -6.09 5.79 5.27
CA LEU A 113 -6.58 5.97 3.91
C LEU A 113 -6.65 7.45 3.57
N VAL A 114 -6.08 7.83 2.43
CA VAL A 114 -6.17 9.18 1.86
C VAL A 114 -7.02 9.13 0.60
N THR A 115 -8.19 9.75 0.63
CA THR A 115 -9.06 9.95 -0.54
C THR A 115 -8.99 11.40 -1.04
N VAL A 116 -9.46 11.64 -2.27
CA VAL A 116 -9.52 12.98 -2.86
C VAL A 116 -10.98 13.35 -3.10
N LEU A 117 -11.40 14.50 -2.58
CA LEU A 117 -12.74 15.05 -2.79
C LEU A 117 -12.69 16.07 -3.92
N TYR A 118 -13.46 15.84 -4.97
CA TYR A 118 -13.61 16.74 -6.11
C TYR A 118 -14.93 16.45 -6.83
N ASP A 119 -15.34 17.30 -7.79
CA ASP A 119 -16.55 17.06 -8.59
C ASP A 119 -16.29 15.97 -9.66
N PRO A 120 -16.88 14.76 -9.52
CA PRO A 120 -16.61 13.65 -10.43
C PRO A 120 -17.07 13.91 -11.87
N ASN A 121 -17.94 14.90 -12.11
CA ASN A 121 -18.37 15.26 -13.46
C ASN A 121 -17.27 16.01 -14.24
N LYS A 122 -16.27 16.57 -13.54
CA LYS A 122 -15.17 17.34 -14.13
C LYS A 122 -13.91 16.52 -14.36
N HIS A 123 -13.74 15.40 -13.64
CA HIS A 123 -12.57 14.52 -13.79
C HIS A 123 -12.97 13.06 -13.59
N LYS A 124 -12.75 12.23 -14.62
CA LYS A 124 -13.16 10.82 -14.58
C LYS A 124 -12.18 9.90 -13.84
N GLY A 125 -11.06 10.44 -13.37
CA GLY A 125 -10.00 9.67 -12.72
C GLY A 125 -9.04 9.00 -13.71
N PRO A 126 -7.97 8.34 -13.19
CA PRO A 126 -7.51 8.39 -11.80
C PRO A 126 -6.88 9.76 -11.43
N PRO A 127 -6.76 10.11 -10.13
CA PRO A 127 -7.41 9.45 -9.00
C PRO A 127 -8.94 9.61 -9.12
N PHE A 128 -9.68 8.54 -8.87
CA PHE A 128 -11.14 8.53 -8.84
C PHE A 128 -11.67 9.16 -7.55
N TYR A 129 -12.85 9.77 -7.63
CA TYR A 129 -13.60 10.24 -6.47
C TYR A 129 -14.06 9.05 -5.61
N VAL A 130 -13.70 9.08 -4.32
CA VAL A 130 -14.10 8.07 -3.33
C VAL A 130 -14.70 8.78 -2.12
N PRO A 131 -16.04 8.89 -2.04
CA PRO A 131 -16.71 9.57 -0.93
C PRO A 131 -16.65 8.76 0.37
N GLU A 132 -16.85 9.42 1.51
CA GLU A 132 -16.87 8.77 2.83
C GLU A 132 -17.91 7.64 2.92
N SER A 133 -19.06 7.79 2.23
CA SER A 133 -20.09 6.75 2.18
C SER A 133 -19.59 5.45 1.55
N GLU A 134 -18.76 5.55 0.51
CA GLU A 134 -18.15 4.38 -0.13
C GLU A 134 -17.08 3.75 0.76
N VAL A 135 -16.24 4.57 1.42
CA VAL A 135 -15.28 4.09 2.42
C VAL A 135 -15.98 3.31 3.53
N LYS A 136 -17.09 3.83 4.06
CA LYS A 136 -17.92 3.14 5.06
C LYS A 136 -18.51 1.83 4.53
N SER A 137 -18.93 1.80 3.26
CA SER A 137 -19.43 0.58 2.63
C SER A 137 -18.35 -0.49 2.48
N LEU A 138 -17.13 -0.10 2.12
CA LEU A 138 -16.01 -1.01 1.88
C LEU A 138 -15.39 -1.53 3.19
N PHE A 139 -15.15 -0.65 4.17
CA PHE A 139 -14.37 -0.98 5.37
C PHE A 139 -15.18 -0.99 6.67
N GLY A 140 -16.38 -0.40 6.70
CA GLY A 140 -17.10 -0.13 7.96
C GLY A 140 -17.56 -1.37 8.75
N LYS A 141 -17.57 -2.56 8.13
CA LYS A 141 -17.84 -3.83 8.84
C LYS A 141 -16.61 -4.36 9.58
N SER A 142 -15.41 -3.99 9.13
CA SER A 142 -14.14 -4.56 9.60
C SER A 142 -13.26 -3.53 10.33
N CYS A 143 -13.49 -2.23 10.08
CA CYS A 143 -12.72 -1.14 10.64
C CYS A 143 -13.64 -0.11 11.31
N PHE A 144 -13.19 0.43 12.44
CA PHE A 144 -13.82 1.59 13.07
C PHE A 144 -13.07 2.84 12.66
N SER A 145 -13.77 3.85 12.13
CA SER A 145 -13.16 5.12 11.76
C SER A 145 -12.84 5.94 13.00
N SER A 146 -11.60 6.43 13.12
CA SER A 146 -11.15 7.36 14.15
C SER A 146 -10.82 8.73 13.55
N PRO A 147 -10.82 9.82 14.34
CA PRO A 147 -10.40 11.13 13.88
C PRO A 147 -8.94 11.13 13.38
N PRO A 148 -8.57 12.05 12.46
CA PRO A 148 -7.19 12.19 12.00
C PRO A 148 -6.22 12.42 13.17
N GLY A 149 -5.06 11.78 13.15
CA GLY A 149 -3.99 11.98 14.15
C GLY A 149 -3.84 10.87 15.21
N CYS A 150 -4.74 9.88 15.25
CA CYS A 150 -4.64 8.72 16.13
C CYS A 150 -3.86 7.54 15.50
N PHE A 151 -2.68 7.79 14.94
CA PHE A 151 -1.83 6.70 14.43
C PHE A 151 -0.97 6.11 15.57
N PRO A 152 -1.09 4.80 15.90
CA PRO A 152 -0.41 4.24 17.05
C PRO A 152 1.11 4.21 16.87
N LYS A 153 1.85 4.71 17.87
CA LYS A 153 3.33 4.82 17.87
C LYS A 153 4.07 3.49 18.14
N HIS A 154 3.35 2.39 18.42
CA HIS A 154 3.93 1.12 18.90
C HIS A 154 3.76 -0.05 17.92
N LYS A 155 3.80 0.21 16.61
CA LYS A 155 3.57 -0.81 15.57
C LYS A 155 4.87 -1.13 14.85
N ASN A 156 5.07 -2.39 14.46
CA ASN A 156 6.38 -2.86 14.01
C ASN A 156 6.45 -3.10 12.49
N ARG A 157 5.33 -3.48 11.84
CA ARG A 157 5.29 -3.69 10.39
C ARG A 157 4.21 -2.87 9.70
N PHE A 158 4.60 -2.08 8.72
CA PHE A 158 3.70 -1.28 7.88
C PHE A 158 3.76 -1.73 6.43
N VAL A 159 2.63 -1.56 5.74
CA VAL A 159 2.60 -1.58 4.28
C VAL A 159 2.34 -0.19 3.76
N CYS A 160 3.10 0.18 2.74
CA CYS A 160 2.83 1.33 1.91
C CYS A 160 2.45 0.81 0.53
N PHE A 161 1.18 0.97 0.14
CA PHE A 161 0.75 0.63 -1.21
C PHE A 161 0.88 1.85 -2.12
N CYS A 162 1.53 1.69 -3.26
CA CYS A 162 1.46 2.62 -4.36
C CYS A 162 1.01 1.83 -5.59
N LEU A 163 -0.29 1.91 -5.91
CA LEU A 163 -0.74 1.47 -7.21
C LEU A 163 -0.56 2.65 -8.15
N CYS A 164 0.51 2.67 -8.94
CA CYS A 164 0.44 3.40 -10.19
C CYS A 164 -0.63 2.71 -11.05
N SER A 165 -1.78 3.36 -11.23
CA SER A 165 -2.64 3.06 -12.37
C SER A 165 -1.79 3.19 -13.64
N GLU A 166 -1.92 2.23 -14.55
CA GLU A 166 -1.44 2.36 -15.93
C GLU A 166 -1.84 3.71 -16.56
#